data_AF-A0A2P4PCQ3-F1
#
_entry.id   AF-A0A2P4PCQ3-F1
#
_cell.length_a   1.000
_cell.length_b   1.000
_cell.length_c   1.000
_cell.angle_alpha   90.00
_cell.angle_beta   90.00
_cell.angle_gamma   90.00
#
_symmetry.space_group_name_H-M   'P 1'
#
loop_
_entity.id
_entity.type
_entity.pdbx_description
1 polymer ?
#
loop_
_entity_poly.entity_id
_entity_poly.type
_entity_poly.pdbx_seq_one_letter_code
_entity_poly.pdbx_strand_id
1 'polypeptide(L)'
;MNNLYQKKKVDIISYDNLVSISQLRLHKSLVDSDPEILKEKQPGVVNFKEKLSLKKWVEDAVNDNLIIWTRNINLFQGLIINKNDEIEISKKVPINITEIPEVNSINKFYLELIKPSTKLEFTLFSNHIFSIENLSTFPFIKNDDQSYKGCNHVLVKCEKREILLNAGSIKPTEEFEQAIEEALNNMKPLKTLQDVFNEYGHLFPQRFVLGRCLKNILQDFSSPNTFGEVNDDNKILESLDNLNISYLLTQKGRVVEKNNLHNWIQTTDNNLEIVKFDNIIPLYKILGVEQQRKIDDILKDNYRIVMTGITDLKDLNINNEDHYKRIDFESPFESENYQ
;
A
#
# COMPACT_ATOMS: atom_id res chain seq x y z
N MET A 1 -14.30 33.96 19.41
CA MET A 1 -14.79 32.86 20.28
C MET A 1 -16.23 33.07 20.78
N ASN A 2 -17.15 33.70 20.00
CA ASN A 2 -18.52 34.03 20.48
C ASN A 2 -19.69 33.71 19.52
N ASN A 3 -19.51 32.94 18.43
CA ASN A 3 -20.59 32.70 17.45
C ASN A 3 -21.08 31.24 17.33
N LEU A 4 -20.89 30.41 18.36
CA LEU A 4 -21.34 29.00 18.33
C LEU A 4 -22.65 28.71 19.07
N TYR A 5 -23.32 29.73 19.63
CA TYR A 5 -24.58 29.56 20.38
C TYR A 5 -25.76 30.30 19.74
N GLN A 6 -26.26 29.81 18.60
CA GLN A 6 -27.66 30.02 18.24
C GLN A 6 -28.42 28.70 18.46
N LYS A 7 -29.11 28.61 19.62
CA LYS A 7 -30.02 27.51 19.95
C LYS A 7 -31.16 27.45 18.90
N LYS A 8 -31.08 26.53 17.95
CA LYS A 8 -32.28 26.07 17.22
C LYS A 8 -33.11 25.25 18.20
N LYS A 9 -34.33 25.72 18.51
CA LYS A 9 -35.31 25.02 19.34
C LYS A 9 -35.64 23.68 18.70
N VAL A 10 -35.23 22.59 19.35
CA VAL A 10 -35.50 21.21 18.96
C VAL A 10 -36.95 20.87 19.33
N ASP A 11 -37.81 20.64 18.34
CA ASP A 11 -39.20 20.18 18.52
C ASP A 11 -39.33 18.69 18.14
N ILE A 12 -40.15 17.95 18.91
CA ILE A 12 -40.34 16.50 18.83
C ILE A 12 -41.49 16.19 17.86
N ILE A 13 -41.26 15.37 16.82
CA ILE A 13 -42.23 15.24 15.71
C ILE A 13 -42.75 13.84 15.33
N SER A 14 -42.22 12.69 15.81
CA SER A 14 -42.97 11.41 15.73
C SER A 14 -42.36 10.25 16.54
N TYR A 15 -43.15 9.18 16.71
CA TYR A 15 -42.79 7.92 17.37
C TYR A 15 -42.71 6.79 16.34
N ASP A 16 -41.68 5.93 16.41
CA ASP A 16 -41.73 4.58 15.83
C ASP A 16 -41.58 3.55 16.95
N ASN A 17 -42.43 2.52 16.92
CA ASN A 17 -42.52 1.44 17.91
C ASN A 17 -41.24 0.60 17.96
N LEU A 18 -40.48 0.66 19.06
CA LEU A 18 -39.38 -0.26 19.34
C LEU A 18 -39.63 -1.00 20.67
N VAL A 19 -39.32 -2.30 20.66
CA VAL A 19 -39.49 -3.24 21.79
C VAL A 19 -38.28 -3.16 22.72
N SER A 20 -38.50 -3.12 24.03
CA SER A 20 -37.44 -2.98 25.03
C SER A 20 -36.64 -4.28 25.25
N ILE A 21 -35.34 -4.19 25.56
CA ILE A 21 -34.48 -5.35 25.85
C ILE A 21 -34.97 -6.15 27.08
N SER A 22 -35.67 -5.50 28.01
CA SER A 22 -36.35 -6.15 29.13
C SER A 22 -37.48 -7.10 28.69
N GLN A 23 -38.17 -6.81 27.59
CA GLN A 23 -39.19 -7.69 27.01
C GLN A 23 -38.58 -8.87 26.23
N LEU A 24 -37.32 -8.75 25.77
CA LEU A 24 -36.58 -9.85 25.11
C LEU A 24 -35.99 -10.86 26.12
N ARG A 25 -35.70 -10.44 27.36
CA ARG A 25 -35.11 -11.31 28.41
C ARG A 25 -36.12 -12.13 29.18
N LEU A 26 -37.38 -11.70 29.24
CA LEU A 26 -38.47 -12.45 29.83
C LEU A 26 -39.26 -13.06 28.67
N HIS A 27 -39.23 -14.39 28.50
CA HIS A 27 -40.10 -15.13 27.57
C HIS A 27 -41.59 -15.00 28.00
N LYS A 28 -42.14 -13.78 28.03
CA LYS A 28 -43.55 -13.52 28.27
C LYS A 28 -44.17 -13.07 26.97
N SER A 29 -45.17 -13.85 26.55
CA SER A 29 -46.04 -13.57 25.40
C SER A 29 -46.51 -12.11 25.42
N LEU A 30 -46.40 -11.46 24.25
CA LEU A 30 -46.69 -10.06 23.96
C LEU A 30 -48.17 -9.65 24.09
N VAL A 31 -49.00 -10.41 24.80
CA VAL A 31 -50.47 -10.26 24.74
C VAL A 31 -51.05 -9.42 25.87
N ASP A 32 -50.42 -9.31 27.04
CA ASP A 32 -51.05 -8.65 28.21
C ASP A 32 -50.12 -7.74 29.02
N SER A 33 -49.60 -6.65 28.44
CA SER A 33 -48.97 -5.61 29.26
C SER A 33 -49.27 -4.21 28.73
N ASP A 34 -49.82 -3.39 29.64
CA ASP A 34 -50.34 -2.04 29.43
C ASP A 34 -49.44 -1.12 28.57
N PRO A 35 -50.03 -0.22 27.77
CA PRO A 35 -49.34 0.57 26.75
C PRO A 35 -48.56 1.78 27.29
N GLU A 36 -48.23 1.83 28.58
CA GLU A 36 -47.32 2.84 29.14
C GLU A 36 -45.86 2.39 28.98
N ILE A 37 -45.46 2.12 27.73
CA ILE A 37 -44.04 1.94 27.39
C ILE A 37 -43.36 3.30 27.49
N LEU A 38 -42.44 3.38 28.45
CA LEU A 38 -41.48 4.45 28.74
C LEU A 38 -41.12 5.30 27.51
N LYS A 39 -41.71 6.50 27.40
CA LYS A 39 -41.38 7.51 26.38
C LYS A 39 -40.09 8.22 26.75
N GLU A 40 -38.95 7.71 26.29
CA GLU A 40 -37.68 8.43 26.41
C GLU A 40 -37.55 9.53 25.33
N LYS A 41 -37.02 10.70 25.72
CA LYS A 41 -36.91 11.90 24.85
C LYS A 41 -35.62 11.86 24.03
N GLN A 42 -35.72 11.83 22.71
CA GLN A 42 -34.59 12.04 21.80
C GLN A 42 -34.66 13.45 21.19
N PRO A 43 -33.59 14.27 21.25
CA PRO A 43 -33.58 15.61 20.66
C PRO A 43 -33.45 15.55 19.13
N GLY A 44 -34.43 16.08 18.38
CA GLY A 44 -34.43 16.19 16.91
C GLY A 44 -33.93 17.54 16.38
N VAL A 45 -32.98 17.54 15.44
CA VAL A 45 -32.51 18.77 14.77
C VAL A 45 -33.54 19.24 13.74
N VAL A 46 -34.01 20.49 13.88
CA VAL A 46 -35.13 21.15 13.13
C VAL A 46 -34.98 21.18 11.60
N ASN A 47 -33.79 20.86 11.07
CA ASN A 47 -33.48 20.96 9.64
C ASN A 47 -33.01 19.64 9.04
N PHE A 48 -33.59 18.53 9.48
CA PHE A 48 -33.27 17.22 8.95
C PHE A 48 -33.89 17.03 7.56
N LYS A 49 -33.05 17.06 6.52
CA LYS A 49 -33.51 16.87 5.13
C LYS A 49 -33.86 15.42 4.83
N GLU A 50 -33.21 14.45 5.47
CA GLU A 50 -33.41 13.03 5.17
C GLU A 50 -32.84 12.10 6.26
N LYS A 51 -33.53 10.99 6.54
CA LYS A 51 -33.08 9.96 7.49
C LYS A 51 -31.99 9.09 6.88
N LEU A 52 -30.74 9.41 7.19
CA LEU A 52 -29.61 8.53 6.86
C LEU A 52 -29.74 7.21 7.62
N SER A 53 -29.64 6.10 6.90
CA SER A 53 -29.55 4.79 7.52
C SER A 53 -28.20 4.63 8.23
N LEU A 54 -28.12 3.74 9.23
CA LEU A 54 -26.86 3.40 9.88
C LEU A 54 -25.80 2.96 8.87
N LYS A 55 -26.20 2.24 7.82
CA LYS A 55 -25.33 1.85 6.70
C LYS A 55 -24.70 3.06 6.02
N LYS A 56 -25.51 4.06 5.65
CA LYS A 56 -25.04 5.27 4.97
C LYS A 56 -24.12 6.11 5.87
N TRP A 57 -24.43 6.20 7.17
CA TRP A 57 -23.54 6.82 8.16
C TRP A 57 -22.18 6.13 8.27
N VAL A 58 -22.17 4.79 8.28
CA VAL A 58 -20.92 4.02 8.34
C VAL A 58 -20.12 4.17 7.06
N GLU A 59 -20.77 4.16 5.89
CA GLU A 59 -20.13 4.43 4.59
C GLU A 59 -19.52 5.83 4.55
N ASP A 60 -20.24 6.86 4.97
CA ASP A 60 -19.74 8.24 5.04
C ASP A 60 -18.52 8.34 5.98
N ALA A 61 -18.56 7.69 7.14
CA ALA A 61 -17.44 7.66 8.08
C ALA A 61 -16.22 6.90 7.52
N VAL A 62 -16.42 5.82 6.76
CA VAL A 62 -15.30 5.11 6.09
C VAL A 62 -14.68 5.99 5.00
N ASN A 63 -15.50 6.71 4.24
CA ASN A 63 -15.03 7.64 3.20
C ASN A 63 -14.22 8.80 3.78
N ASP A 64 -14.69 9.41 4.86
CA ASP A 64 -13.96 10.48 5.56
C ASP A 64 -12.60 9.99 6.09
N ASN A 65 -12.57 8.78 6.66
CA ASN A 65 -11.34 8.16 7.12
C ASN A 65 -10.40 7.79 5.97
N LEU A 66 -10.93 7.36 4.82
CA LEU A 66 -10.13 7.04 3.65
C LEU A 66 -9.33 8.26 3.18
N ILE A 67 -9.93 9.45 3.14
CA ILE A 67 -9.22 10.70 2.78
C ILE A 67 -8.03 10.94 3.71
N ILE A 68 -8.21 10.71 5.02
CA ILE A 68 -7.15 10.86 6.03
C ILE A 68 -6.05 9.81 5.79
N TRP A 69 -6.42 8.54 5.59
CA TRP A 69 -5.47 7.47 5.36
C TRP A 69 -4.68 7.69 4.07
N THR A 70 -5.34 8.05 2.97
CA THR A 70 -4.71 8.36 1.67
C THR A 70 -3.57 9.37 1.82
N ARG A 71 -3.79 10.44 2.61
CA ARG A 71 -2.77 11.46 2.88
C ARG A 71 -1.67 10.96 3.80
N ASN A 72 -2.03 10.24 4.86
CA ASN A 72 -1.06 9.83 5.88
C ASN A 72 -0.13 8.70 5.43
N ILE A 73 -0.61 7.82 4.54
CA ILE A 73 0.15 6.64 4.08
C ILE A 73 0.73 6.82 2.67
N ASN A 74 0.51 7.99 2.04
CA ASN A 74 0.94 8.27 0.67
C ASN A 74 0.49 7.18 -0.30
N LEU A 75 -0.82 6.90 -0.27
CA LEU A 75 -1.45 5.77 -0.99
C LEU A 75 -1.20 5.78 -2.51
N PHE A 76 -0.93 6.95 -3.09
CA PHE A 76 -0.82 7.13 -4.54
C PHE A 76 0.61 7.37 -5.01
N GLN A 77 1.58 7.29 -4.11
CA GLN A 77 2.97 7.51 -4.39
C GLN A 77 3.70 6.19 -4.63
N GLY A 78 4.65 6.20 -5.57
CA GLY A 78 5.55 5.07 -5.75
C GLY A 78 6.57 4.96 -4.62
N LEU A 79 7.12 3.76 -4.42
CA LEU A 79 8.18 3.48 -3.48
C LEU A 79 9.53 3.49 -4.21
N ILE A 80 10.47 4.26 -3.70
CA ILE A 80 11.83 4.40 -4.21
C ILE A 80 12.77 3.53 -3.37
N ILE A 81 13.62 2.74 -4.03
CA ILE A 81 14.76 2.08 -3.39
C ILE A 81 15.99 2.88 -3.79
N ASN A 82 16.59 3.59 -2.84
CA ASN A 82 17.72 4.47 -3.13
C ASN A 82 19.02 3.65 -3.28
N LYS A 83 20.12 4.32 -3.63
CA LYS A 83 21.43 3.67 -3.85
C LYS A 83 22.03 3.04 -2.58
N ASN A 84 21.50 3.35 -1.40
CA ASN A 84 21.92 2.80 -0.12
C ASN A 84 20.98 1.66 0.35
N ASP A 85 20.10 1.18 -0.54
CA ASP A 85 19.03 0.21 -0.27
C ASP A 85 17.96 0.70 0.71
N GLU A 86 17.86 2.00 0.97
CA GLU A 86 16.82 2.57 1.82
C GLU A 86 15.54 2.79 1.04
N ILE A 87 14.40 2.67 1.73
CA ILE A 87 13.08 2.87 1.14
C ILE A 87 12.62 4.29 1.38
N GLU A 88 12.27 4.98 0.30
CA GLU A 88 11.72 6.32 0.32
C GLU A 88 10.37 6.36 -0.38
N ILE A 89 9.51 7.29 0.02
CA ILE A 89 8.25 7.54 -0.66
C ILE A 89 8.50 8.62 -1.71
N SER A 90 8.08 8.35 -2.94
CA SER A 90 8.16 9.31 -4.03
C SER A 90 7.44 10.62 -3.70
N LYS A 91 8.02 11.73 -4.14
CA LYS A 91 7.35 13.04 -4.08
C LYS A 91 6.36 13.23 -5.22
N LYS A 92 6.52 12.48 -6.31
CA LYS A 92 5.65 12.51 -7.48
C LYS A 92 4.54 11.47 -7.33
N VAL A 93 3.38 11.80 -7.88
CA VAL A 93 2.22 10.91 -7.89
C VAL A 93 2.14 10.29 -9.29
N PRO A 94 2.52 9.01 -9.48
CA PRO A 94 2.50 8.35 -10.78
C PRO A 94 1.11 7.91 -11.22
N ILE A 95 0.11 7.89 -10.33
CA ILE A 95 -1.22 7.33 -10.61
C ILE A 95 -2.38 8.28 -10.27
N ASN A 96 -3.45 8.15 -11.02
CA ASN A 96 -4.78 8.67 -10.73
C ASN A 96 -5.71 7.51 -10.38
N ILE A 97 -6.63 7.75 -9.44
CA ILE A 97 -7.74 6.82 -9.20
C ILE A 97 -8.84 7.06 -10.23
N THR A 98 -9.41 5.98 -10.75
CA THR A 98 -10.62 6.00 -11.60
C THR A 98 -11.87 5.72 -10.79
N GLU A 99 -11.73 4.98 -9.69
CA GLU A 99 -12.81 4.56 -8.80
C GLU A 99 -12.37 4.70 -7.34
N ILE A 100 -13.34 4.74 -6.42
CA ILE A 100 -13.05 4.79 -4.98
C ILE A 100 -12.44 3.43 -4.58
N PRO A 101 -11.27 3.42 -3.90
CA PRO A 101 -10.65 2.19 -3.41
C PRO A 101 -11.59 1.35 -2.54
N GLU A 102 -11.50 0.03 -2.67
CA GLU A 102 -12.26 -0.88 -1.82
C GLU A 102 -11.62 -0.92 -0.42
N VAL A 103 -12.45 -0.74 0.61
CA VAL A 103 -12.01 -0.74 2.01
C VAL A 103 -12.72 -1.84 2.78
N ASN A 104 -11.98 -2.86 3.17
CA ASN A 104 -12.52 -3.99 3.93
C ASN A 104 -12.10 -3.90 5.39
N SER A 105 -13.02 -4.30 6.28
CA SER A 105 -12.71 -4.47 7.69
C SER A 105 -12.12 -5.85 7.89
N ILE A 106 -10.99 -5.91 8.57
CA ILE A 106 -10.32 -7.14 8.96
C ILE A 106 -10.11 -7.11 10.47
N ASN A 107 -9.91 -8.28 11.09
CA ASN A 107 -9.60 -8.34 12.50
C ASN A 107 -8.69 -9.53 12.75
N LYS A 108 -7.41 -9.33 12.45
CA LYS A 108 -6.37 -10.34 12.65
C LYS A 108 -5.36 -9.82 13.66
N PHE A 109 -4.88 -10.70 14.51
CA PHE A 109 -3.85 -10.36 15.47
C PHE A 109 -2.86 -11.51 15.59
N TYR A 110 -1.61 -11.30 15.22
CA TYR A 110 -0.65 -12.40 15.17
C TYR A 110 0.79 -11.96 15.38
N LEU A 111 1.62 -12.93 15.77
CA LEU A 111 3.08 -12.84 15.73
C LEU A 111 3.59 -13.51 14.46
N GLU A 112 4.59 -12.90 13.84
CA GLU A 112 5.26 -13.40 12.64
C GLU A 112 6.78 -13.27 12.82
N LEU A 113 7.50 -14.36 12.55
CA LEU A 113 8.95 -14.39 12.50
C LEU A 113 9.40 -14.49 11.03
N ILE A 114 10.17 -13.51 10.56
CA ILE A 114 10.59 -13.43 9.17
C ILE A 114 12.11 -13.54 9.12
N LYS A 115 12.60 -14.49 8.32
CA LYS A 115 14.01 -14.69 8.04
C LYS A 115 14.32 -14.20 6.62
N PRO A 116 14.96 -13.04 6.46
CA PRO A 116 15.32 -12.53 5.15
C PRO A 116 16.42 -13.39 4.51
N SER A 117 16.30 -13.61 3.21
CA SER A 117 17.29 -14.32 2.40
C SER A 117 18.33 -13.36 1.82
N THR A 118 17.96 -12.09 1.58
CA THR A 118 18.84 -11.04 1.07
C THR A 118 18.81 -9.78 1.94
N LYS A 119 19.81 -8.91 1.77
CA LYS A 119 19.85 -7.60 2.44
C LYS A 119 18.68 -6.72 2.03
N LEU A 120 18.28 -6.78 0.75
CA LEU A 120 17.13 -6.06 0.22
C LEU A 120 15.84 -6.50 0.91
N GLU A 121 15.61 -7.81 1.06
CA GLU A 121 14.46 -8.33 1.81
C GLU A 121 14.45 -7.82 3.25
N PHE A 122 15.60 -7.82 3.93
CA PHE A 122 15.70 -7.29 5.29
C PHE A 122 15.25 -5.82 5.36
N THR A 123 15.67 -4.98 4.41
CA THR A 123 15.28 -3.57 4.38
C THR A 123 13.79 -3.40 4.04
N LEU A 124 13.25 -4.19 3.12
CA LEU A 124 11.83 -4.14 2.76
C LEU A 124 10.93 -4.52 3.93
N PHE A 125 11.22 -5.61 4.64
CA PHE A 125 10.46 -6.00 5.83
C PHE A 125 10.58 -4.97 6.96
N SER A 126 11.74 -4.33 7.11
CA SER A 126 11.94 -3.23 8.07
C SER A 126 11.00 -2.04 7.83
N ASN A 127 10.58 -1.85 6.57
CA ASN A 127 9.69 -0.81 6.08
C ASN A 127 8.26 -1.32 5.80
N HIS A 128 7.90 -2.48 6.35
CA HIS A 128 6.57 -3.07 6.22
C HIS A 128 6.17 -3.41 4.77
N ILE A 129 7.12 -3.68 3.89
CA ILE A 129 6.86 -4.10 2.50
C ILE A 129 7.01 -5.62 2.39
N PHE A 130 5.99 -6.28 1.83
CA PHE A 130 5.88 -7.74 1.77
C PHE A 130 5.38 -8.21 0.38
N SER A 131 5.45 -9.52 0.12
CA SER A 131 5.01 -10.15 -1.14
C SER A 131 5.68 -9.53 -2.38
N ILE A 132 6.99 -9.68 -2.39
CA ILE A 132 7.93 -9.16 -3.39
C ILE A 132 8.37 -10.23 -4.38
N GLU A 133 7.48 -11.18 -4.67
CA GLU A 133 7.74 -12.23 -5.66
C GLU A 133 8.20 -11.59 -6.98
N ASN A 134 9.37 -12.01 -7.48
CA ASN A 134 9.97 -11.57 -8.74
C ASN A 134 10.58 -10.15 -8.81
N LEU A 135 11.02 -9.54 -7.71
CA LEU A 135 11.86 -8.33 -7.79
C LEU A 135 13.15 -8.52 -8.59
N SER A 136 13.65 -9.75 -8.69
CA SER A 136 14.81 -10.11 -9.53
C SER A 136 14.62 -9.80 -11.02
N THR A 137 13.38 -9.57 -11.46
CA THR A 137 13.07 -9.21 -12.85
C THR A 137 13.11 -7.71 -13.11
N PHE A 138 13.21 -6.86 -12.08
CA PHE A 138 13.23 -5.41 -12.24
C PHE A 138 14.66 -4.86 -12.11
N PRO A 139 15.32 -4.54 -13.24
CA PRO A 139 16.77 -4.30 -13.28
C PRO A 139 17.19 -2.97 -12.65
N PHE A 140 16.24 -2.08 -12.35
CA PHE A 140 16.53 -0.81 -11.68
C PHE A 140 16.70 -0.95 -10.17
N ILE A 141 16.40 -2.13 -9.61
CA ILE A 141 16.66 -2.46 -8.20
C ILE A 141 17.84 -3.42 -8.15
N LYS A 142 18.89 -3.04 -7.43
CA LYS A 142 20.00 -3.96 -7.16
C LYS A 142 19.56 -4.96 -6.11
N ASN A 143 19.69 -6.25 -6.42
CA ASN A 143 19.57 -7.31 -5.45
C ASN A 143 20.96 -7.93 -5.28
N ASP A 144 21.56 -7.78 -4.11
CA ASP A 144 22.79 -8.50 -3.81
C ASP A 144 22.45 -9.98 -3.64
N ASP A 145 22.96 -10.83 -4.52
CA ASP A 145 22.77 -12.31 -4.49
C ASP A 145 23.44 -12.97 -3.28
N GLN A 146 24.14 -12.21 -2.43
CA GLN A 146 24.81 -12.74 -1.26
C GLN A 146 23.79 -13.06 -0.17
N SER A 147 23.78 -14.34 0.25
CA SER A 147 22.89 -14.83 1.31
C SER A 147 23.04 -13.98 2.58
N TYR A 148 21.95 -13.37 3.02
CA TYR A 148 21.93 -12.59 4.26
C TYR A 148 21.96 -13.54 5.47
N LYS A 149 23.07 -13.53 6.21
CA LYS A 149 23.25 -14.27 7.48
C LYS A 149 23.19 -13.31 8.67
N GLY A 150 22.21 -12.41 8.65
CA GLY A 150 22.10 -11.34 9.63
C GLY A 150 20.98 -11.60 10.64
N CYS A 151 20.08 -10.63 10.75
CA CYS A 151 19.04 -10.66 11.76
C CYS A 151 17.67 -11.03 11.19
N ASN A 152 16.86 -11.69 12.01
CA ASN A 152 15.46 -11.97 11.73
C ASN A 152 14.58 -10.83 12.24
N HIS A 153 13.44 -10.61 11.59
CA HIS A 153 12.40 -9.70 12.06
C HIS A 153 11.37 -10.46 12.87
N VAL A 154 11.06 -9.96 14.06
CA VAL A 154 9.93 -10.43 14.88
C VAL A 154 8.88 -9.34 14.87
N LEU A 155 7.72 -9.64 14.31
CA LEU A 155 6.62 -8.69 14.15
C LEU A 155 5.41 -9.17 14.95
N VAL A 156 4.79 -8.25 15.67
CA VAL A 156 3.46 -8.45 16.25
C VAL A 156 2.51 -7.47 15.56
N LYS A 157 1.51 -8.00 14.84
CA LYS A 157 0.65 -7.26 13.93
C LYS A 157 -0.81 -7.34 14.40
N CYS A 158 -1.44 -6.18 14.58
CA CYS A 158 -2.89 -6.03 14.72
C CYS A 158 -3.44 -5.45 13.42
N GLU A 159 -4.07 -6.24 12.57
CA GLU A 159 -4.65 -5.77 11.32
C GLU A 159 -6.14 -5.46 11.50
N LYS A 160 -6.56 -4.27 11.05
CA LYS A 160 -7.93 -3.76 11.27
C LYS A 160 -8.65 -3.38 9.99
N ARG A 161 -7.94 -2.87 9.00
CA ARG A 161 -8.51 -2.56 7.68
C ARG A 161 -7.55 -2.94 6.59
N GLU A 162 -8.09 -3.24 5.42
CA GLU A 162 -7.32 -3.27 4.20
C GLU A 162 -7.94 -2.31 3.17
N ILE A 163 -7.07 -1.69 2.39
CA ILE A 163 -7.41 -0.87 1.24
C ILE A 163 -6.85 -1.58 0.01
N LEU A 164 -7.69 -1.83 -0.98
CA LEU A 164 -7.34 -2.52 -2.21
C LEU A 164 -7.42 -1.54 -3.39
N LEU A 165 -6.31 -1.45 -4.13
CA LEU A 165 -6.20 -0.76 -5.41
C LEU A 165 -6.17 -1.82 -6.52
N ASN A 166 -7.36 -2.16 -7.02
CA ASN A 166 -7.49 -3.09 -8.14
C ASN A 166 -6.86 -2.51 -9.41
N ALA A 167 -6.34 -3.34 -10.31
CA ALA A 167 -5.67 -2.89 -11.53
C ALA A 167 -6.55 -1.98 -12.42
N GLY A 168 -7.88 -2.14 -12.39
CA GLY A 168 -8.82 -1.27 -13.11
C GLY A 168 -9.19 0.04 -12.39
N SER A 169 -8.87 0.15 -11.10
CA SER A 169 -9.19 1.31 -10.25
C SER A 169 -8.13 2.42 -10.30
N ILE A 170 -7.00 2.15 -10.96
CA ILE A 170 -5.89 3.07 -11.10
C ILE A 170 -5.50 3.20 -12.57
N LYS A 171 -5.05 4.39 -12.95
CA LYS A 171 -4.42 4.67 -14.23
C LYS A 171 -3.17 5.52 -13.98
N PRO A 172 -2.15 5.48 -14.85
CA PRO A 172 -1.03 6.39 -14.72
C PRO A 172 -1.49 7.86 -14.87
N THR A 173 -0.72 8.80 -14.33
CA THR A 173 -0.90 10.24 -14.60
C THR A 173 -0.35 10.57 -15.97
N GLU A 174 -0.93 11.58 -16.64
CA GLU A 174 -0.44 12.05 -17.95
C GLU A 174 1.02 12.49 -17.87
N GLU A 175 1.41 13.14 -16.77
CA GLU A 175 2.82 13.52 -16.51
C GLU A 175 3.76 12.31 -16.48
N PHE A 176 3.34 11.23 -15.81
CA PHE A 176 4.13 10.01 -15.73
C PHE A 176 4.19 9.28 -17.09
N GLU A 177 3.06 9.16 -17.79
CA GLU A 177 3.03 8.55 -19.13
C GLU A 177 3.92 9.30 -20.12
N GLN A 178 3.89 10.63 -20.09
CA GLN A 178 4.71 11.47 -20.95
C GLN A 178 6.20 11.33 -20.61
N ALA A 179 6.57 11.34 -19.32
CA ALA A 179 7.95 11.15 -18.90
C ALA A 179 8.50 9.78 -19.36
N ILE A 180 7.68 8.73 -19.31
CA ILE A 180 8.04 7.41 -19.84
C ILE A 180 8.22 7.46 -21.37
N GLU A 181 7.31 8.08 -22.10
CA GLU A 181 7.40 8.15 -23.57
C GLU A 181 8.63 8.97 -24.03
N GLU A 182 8.94 10.06 -23.33
CA GLU A 182 10.17 10.84 -23.55
C GLU A 182 11.43 10.01 -23.25
N ALA A 183 11.42 9.22 -22.17
CA ALA A 183 12.52 8.33 -21.83
C ALA A 183 12.71 7.21 -22.88
N LEU A 184 11.62 6.62 -23.37
CA LEU A 184 11.66 5.56 -24.39
C LEU A 184 12.17 6.05 -25.74
N ASN A 185 11.92 7.31 -26.09
CA ASN A 185 12.39 7.93 -27.34
C ASN A 185 13.79 8.56 -27.21
N ASN A 186 14.40 8.51 -26.02
CA ASN A 186 15.74 9.03 -25.79
C ASN A 186 16.80 8.12 -26.44
N MET A 187 17.95 8.70 -26.83
CA MET A 187 19.10 7.93 -27.33
C MET A 187 19.69 6.95 -26.29
N LYS A 188 19.52 7.24 -25.01
CA LYS A 188 19.92 6.39 -23.87
C LYS A 188 18.69 6.02 -23.04
N PRO A 189 17.79 5.18 -23.57
CA PRO A 189 16.48 4.98 -22.97
C PRO A 189 16.56 4.29 -21.61
N LEU A 190 17.49 3.34 -21.43
CA LEU A 190 17.67 2.64 -20.15
C LEU A 190 18.03 3.60 -19.00
N LYS A 191 19.01 4.49 -19.23
CA LYS A 191 19.44 5.48 -18.24
C LYS A 191 18.32 6.47 -17.94
N THR A 192 17.64 6.95 -18.97
CA THR A 192 16.55 7.92 -18.82
C THR A 192 15.36 7.32 -18.10
N LEU A 193 15.01 6.06 -18.38
CA LEU A 193 13.99 5.30 -17.63
C LEU A 193 14.37 5.16 -16.16
N GLN A 194 15.63 4.82 -15.87
CA GLN A 194 16.10 4.74 -14.49
C GLN A 194 15.93 6.08 -13.75
N ASP A 195 16.24 7.20 -14.41
CA ASP A 195 16.04 8.53 -13.83
C ASP A 195 14.56 8.82 -13.56
N VAL A 196 13.66 8.43 -14.47
CA VAL A 196 12.20 8.54 -14.26
C VAL A 196 11.75 7.70 -13.06
N PHE A 197 12.19 6.44 -12.92
CA PHE A 197 11.81 5.60 -11.77
C PHE A 197 12.42 6.07 -10.45
N ASN A 198 13.61 6.70 -10.49
CA ASN A 198 14.19 7.37 -9.33
C ASN A 198 13.36 8.57 -8.86
N GLU A 199 12.59 9.20 -9.74
CA GLU A 199 11.72 10.33 -9.40
C GLU A 199 10.31 9.88 -8.99
N TYR A 200 9.70 8.95 -9.74
CA TYR A 200 8.31 8.54 -9.56
C TYR A 200 8.13 7.34 -8.62
N GLY A 201 9.16 6.50 -8.47
CA GLY A 201 9.11 5.25 -7.73
C GLY A 201 9.49 4.05 -8.59
N HIS A 202 10.05 3.04 -7.94
CA HIS A 202 10.40 1.76 -8.54
C HIS A 202 9.25 0.76 -8.40
N LEU A 203 8.58 0.78 -7.25
CA LEU A 203 7.54 -0.18 -6.89
C LEU A 203 6.24 0.53 -6.54
N PHE A 204 5.13 -0.18 -6.68
CA PHE A 204 3.82 0.30 -6.29
C PHE A 204 3.04 -0.79 -5.53
N PRO A 205 2.63 -0.52 -4.28
CA PRO A 205 1.74 -1.41 -3.55
C PRO A 205 0.31 -1.32 -4.07
N GLN A 206 -0.34 -2.46 -4.26
CA GLN A 206 -1.76 -2.52 -4.62
C GLN A 206 -2.66 -2.87 -3.44
N ARG A 207 -2.10 -3.36 -2.33
CA ARG A 207 -2.84 -3.66 -1.11
C ARG A 207 -2.15 -3.03 0.10
N PHE A 208 -2.93 -2.31 0.90
CA PHE A 208 -2.46 -1.61 2.09
C PHE A 208 -3.23 -2.11 3.29
N VAL A 209 -2.52 -2.67 4.27
CA VAL A 209 -3.11 -3.17 5.50
C VAL A 209 -2.86 -2.16 6.60
N LEU A 210 -3.93 -1.68 7.22
CA LEU A 210 -3.91 -0.68 8.28
C LEU A 210 -4.22 -1.30 9.63
N GLY A 211 -3.59 -0.77 10.68
CA GLY A 211 -3.63 -1.36 12.00
C GLY A 211 -2.54 -0.83 12.91
N ARG A 212 -1.91 -1.73 13.68
CA ARG A 212 -0.72 -1.42 14.47
C ARG A 212 0.31 -2.53 14.33
N CYS A 213 1.58 -2.16 14.36
CA CYS A 213 2.68 -3.11 14.29
C CYS A 213 3.73 -2.80 15.36
N LEU A 214 4.21 -3.85 16.01
CA LEU A 214 5.40 -3.83 16.85
C LEU A 214 6.47 -4.69 16.19
N LYS A 215 7.73 -4.27 16.32
CA LYS A 215 8.88 -4.98 15.75
C LYS A 215 10.02 -5.14 16.76
N ASN A 216 10.75 -6.23 16.62
CA ASN A 216 12.07 -6.43 17.22
C ASN A 216 12.96 -7.15 16.18
N ILE A 217 14.27 -7.01 16.34
CA ILE A 217 15.29 -7.60 15.47
C ILE A 217 16.08 -8.59 16.31
N LEU A 218 16.12 -9.85 15.86
CA LEU A 218 16.76 -10.95 16.59
C LEU A 218 17.95 -11.48 15.77
N GLN A 219 19.10 -11.65 16.40
CA GLN A 219 20.30 -12.15 15.72
C GLN A 219 20.22 -13.67 15.52
N ASP A 220 20.39 -14.13 14.27
CA ASP A 220 20.68 -15.50 13.85
C ASP A 220 19.98 -16.62 14.66
N PHE A 221 18.66 -16.51 14.82
CA PHE A 221 17.87 -17.53 15.52
C PHE A 221 17.66 -18.74 14.60
N SER A 222 18.25 -19.88 14.95
CA SER A 222 18.25 -21.13 14.17
C SER A 222 17.06 -22.04 14.46
N SER A 223 15.97 -21.51 15.04
CA SER A 223 14.82 -22.35 15.40
C SER A 223 13.94 -22.65 14.17
N PRO A 224 13.53 -23.92 13.97
CA PRO A 224 12.65 -24.33 12.89
C PRO A 224 11.18 -23.94 13.11
N ASN A 225 10.88 -23.20 14.19
CA ASN A 225 9.52 -22.81 14.50
C ASN A 225 9.09 -21.67 13.59
N THR A 226 8.52 -22.03 12.45
CA THR A 226 7.59 -21.18 11.72
C THR A 226 6.43 -20.90 12.67
N PHE A 227 6.53 -19.80 13.43
CA PHE A 227 5.38 -19.28 14.14
C PHE A 227 4.41 -18.79 13.06
N GLY A 228 3.50 -19.67 12.64
CA GLY A 228 2.35 -19.29 11.81
C GLY A 228 1.45 -18.33 12.58
N GLU A 229 0.53 -17.65 11.88
CA GLU A 229 -0.35 -16.63 12.46
C GLU A 229 -1.00 -17.10 13.80
N VAL A 230 -0.48 -16.61 14.93
CA VAL A 230 -0.99 -16.97 16.26
C VAL A 230 -2.08 -15.98 16.68
N ASN A 231 -3.35 -16.30 16.45
CA ASN A 231 -4.50 -15.46 16.86
C ASN A 231 -4.90 -15.62 18.35
N ASP A 232 -3.92 -15.62 19.26
CA ASP A 232 -4.15 -15.74 20.71
C ASP A 232 -3.05 -15.00 21.49
N ASP A 233 -3.46 -13.99 22.25
CA ASP A 233 -2.58 -13.13 23.05
C ASP A 233 -1.65 -13.93 23.98
N ASN A 234 -2.16 -15.00 24.61
CA ASN A 234 -1.36 -15.80 25.53
C ASN A 234 -0.27 -16.59 24.81
N LYS A 235 -0.61 -17.15 23.64
CA LYS A 235 0.36 -17.90 22.82
C LYS A 235 1.41 -16.98 22.21
N ILE A 236 1.07 -15.72 21.91
CA ILE A 236 2.04 -14.72 21.48
C ILE A 236 3.02 -14.41 22.61
N LEU A 237 2.53 -14.20 23.84
CA LEU A 237 3.38 -13.97 25.00
C LEU A 237 4.34 -15.16 25.24
N GLU A 238 3.84 -16.39 25.16
CA GLU A 238 4.66 -17.61 25.25
C GLU A 238 5.71 -17.68 24.13
N SER A 239 5.32 -17.32 22.89
CA SER A 239 6.25 -17.29 21.76
C SER A 239 7.35 -16.26 21.96
N LEU A 240 7.03 -15.08 22.50
CA LEU A 240 8.02 -14.06 22.84
C LEU A 240 8.96 -14.50 23.96
N ASP A 241 8.46 -15.26 24.94
CA ASP A 241 9.28 -15.87 25.99
C ASP A 241 10.26 -16.90 25.44
N ASN A 242 9.81 -17.75 24.52
CA ASN A 242 10.66 -18.72 23.82
C ASN A 242 11.75 -18.04 22.97
N LEU A 243 11.49 -16.82 22.50
CA LEU A 243 12.47 -15.99 21.77
C LEU A 243 13.33 -15.12 22.70
N ASN A 244 13.10 -15.15 24.01
CA ASN A 244 13.75 -14.30 25.02
C ASN A 244 13.59 -12.79 24.73
N ILE A 245 12.39 -12.38 24.28
CA ILE A 245 12.07 -10.99 23.93
C ILE A 245 11.29 -10.34 25.07
N SER A 246 11.90 -9.34 25.72
CA SER A 246 11.28 -8.59 26.82
C SER A 246 10.53 -7.34 26.37
N TYR A 247 10.82 -6.82 25.17
CA TYR A 247 10.18 -5.63 24.62
C TYR A 247 10.09 -5.67 23.09
N LEU A 248 9.19 -4.87 22.53
CA LEU A 248 9.12 -4.58 21.10
C LEU A 248 9.08 -3.07 20.88
N LEU A 249 9.31 -2.63 19.65
CA LEU A 249 9.30 -1.23 19.25
C LEU A 249 8.09 -0.94 18.36
N THR A 250 7.43 0.19 18.61
CA THR A 250 6.49 0.79 17.64
C THR A 250 7.24 1.32 16.41
N GLN A 251 6.52 1.65 15.34
CA GLN A 251 7.10 2.29 14.15
C GLN A 251 7.80 3.62 14.46
N LYS A 252 7.31 4.34 15.48
CA LYS A 252 7.89 5.60 15.96
C LYS A 252 9.01 5.40 17.00
N GLY A 253 9.49 4.17 17.19
CA GLY A 253 10.60 3.83 18.10
C GLY A 253 10.24 3.81 19.58
N ARG A 254 8.95 3.97 19.95
CA ARG A 254 8.53 3.82 21.36
C ARG A 254 8.62 2.35 21.79
N VAL A 255 9.19 2.12 22.95
CA VAL A 255 9.31 0.80 23.58
C VAL A 255 7.97 0.36 24.16
N VAL A 256 7.58 -0.88 23.89
CA VAL A 256 6.44 -1.56 24.49
C VAL A 256 6.97 -2.83 25.14
N GLU A 257 6.94 -2.86 26.47
CA GLU A 257 7.30 -4.06 27.23
C GLU A 257 6.29 -5.19 26.97
N LYS A 258 6.78 -6.43 26.97
CA LYS A 258 5.97 -7.64 26.75
C LYS A 258 4.72 -7.68 27.65
N ASN A 259 4.85 -7.31 28.93
CA ASN A 259 3.75 -7.31 29.90
C ASN A 259 2.63 -6.32 29.56
N ASN A 260 2.93 -5.30 28.76
CA ASN A 260 1.94 -4.30 28.32
C ASN A 260 1.29 -4.65 26.98
N LEU A 261 1.65 -5.79 26.37
CA LEU A 261 1.18 -6.17 25.04
C LEU A 261 -0.33 -6.35 25.00
N HIS A 262 -0.93 -6.99 26.01
CA HIS A 262 -2.39 -7.19 26.08
C HIS A 262 -3.16 -5.87 26.05
N ASN A 263 -2.75 -4.91 26.87
CA ASN A 263 -3.33 -3.56 26.88
C ASN A 263 -3.08 -2.84 25.55
N TRP A 264 -1.91 -3.04 24.95
CA TRP A 264 -1.58 -2.45 23.67
C TRP A 264 -2.48 -2.97 22.55
N ILE A 265 -2.82 -4.27 22.52
CA ILE A 265 -3.70 -4.86 21.51
C ILE A 265 -5.12 -4.30 21.62
N GLN A 266 -5.64 -4.17 22.85
CA GLN A 266 -7.03 -3.76 23.10
C GLN A 266 -7.33 -2.27 22.89
N THR A 267 -6.32 -1.39 22.90
CA THR A 267 -6.50 0.08 22.90
C THR A 267 -6.64 0.74 21.51
N THR A 268 -7.08 0.01 20.48
CA THR A 268 -6.58 0.21 19.11
C THR A 268 -7.52 0.88 18.09
N ASP A 269 -8.71 1.37 18.46
CA ASP A 269 -9.69 1.69 17.41
C ASP A 269 -9.46 3.01 16.62
N ASN A 270 -8.70 3.98 17.15
CA ASN A 270 -8.72 5.34 16.58
C ASN A 270 -7.48 5.78 15.78
N ASN A 271 -6.33 5.09 15.89
CA ASN A 271 -5.07 5.51 15.26
C ASN A 271 -4.46 4.37 14.44
N LEU A 272 -4.99 4.16 13.23
CA LEU A 272 -4.47 3.15 12.31
C LEU A 272 -3.21 3.66 11.60
N GLU A 273 -2.15 2.87 11.65
CA GLU A 273 -0.88 3.05 10.95
C GLU A 273 -0.72 1.95 9.89
N ILE A 274 0.23 2.09 8.96
CA ILE A 274 0.49 1.08 7.94
C ILE A 274 1.12 -0.17 8.56
N VAL A 275 0.47 -1.32 8.49
CA VAL A 275 1.02 -2.60 8.98
C VAL A 275 1.79 -3.33 7.90
N LYS A 276 1.28 -3.27 6.67
CA LYS A 276 1.81 -4.01 5.52
C LYS A 276 1.45 -3.31 4.21
N PHE A 277 2.46 -3.00 3.40
CA PHE A 277 2.35 -2.82 1.97
C PHE A 277 2.46 -4.21 1.33
N ASP A 278 1.49 -4.57 0.52
CA ASP A 278 1.33 -5.92 -0.04
C ASP A 278 0.95 -5.85 -1.52
N ASN A 279 1.04 -7.01 -2.19
CA ASN A 279 0.80 -7.14 -3.62
C ASN A 279 1.60 -6.09 -4.40
N ILE A 280 2.93 -6.14 -4.23
CA ILE A 280 3.85 -5.14 -4.74
C ILE A 280 4.14 -5.46 -6.21
N ILE A 281 3.95 -4.46 -7.08
CA ILE A 281 4.29 -4.57 -8.49
C ILE A 281 5.40 -3.57 -8.85
N PRO A 282 6.23 -3.84 -9.87
CA PRO A 282 7.04 -2.81 -10.49
C PRO A 282 6.14 -1.68 -11.02
N LEU A 283 6.52 -0.42 -10.79
CA LEU A 283 5.65 0.74 -11.08
C LEU A 283 5.23 0.77 -12.55
N TYR A 284 6.12 0.40 -13.48
CA TYR A 284 5.82 0.41 -14.91
C TYR A 284 4.67 -0.54 -15.32
N LYS A 285 4.31 -1.53 -14.49
CA LYS A 285 3.19 -2.43 -14.76
C LYS A 285 1.81 -1.76 -14.67
N ILE A 286 1.74 -0.50 -14.24
CA ILE A 286 0.51 0.31 -14.30
C ILE A 286 0.28 0.96 -15.67
N LEU A 287 1.32 1.04 -16.52
CA LEU A 287 1.27 1.76 -17.80
C LEU A 287 0.40 1.03 -18.85
N GLY A 288 0.13 1.68 -19.98
CA GLY A 288 -0.50 1.02 -21.12
C GLY A 288 0.34 -0.14 -21.68
N VAL A 289 -0.33 -1.15 -22.26
CA VAL A 289 0.29 -2.38 -22.77
C VAL A 289 1.46 -2.11 -23.73
N GLU A 290 1.33 -1.10 -24.61
CA GLU A 290 2.38 -0.73 -25.56
C GLU A 290 3.64 -0.20 -24.85
N GLN A 291 3.50 0.66 -23.84
CA GLN A 291 4.64 1.19 -23.08
C GLN A 291 5.28 0.08 -22.25
N GLN A 292 4.48 -0.79 -21.61
CA GLN A 292 5.00 -1.95 -20.89
C GLN A 292 5.83 -2.85 -21.82
N ARG A 293 5.33 -3.11 -23.03
CA ARG A 293 6.04 -3.93 -24.02
C ARG A 293 7.37 -3.31 -24.44
N LYS A 294 7.39 -2.00 -24.74
CA LYS A 294 8.63 -1.28 -25.08
C LYS A 294 9.64 -1.35 -23.94
N ILE A 295 9.20 -1.15 -22.69
CA ILE A 295 10.06 -1.29 -21.51
C ILE A 295 10.57 -2.73 -21.39
N ASP A 296 9.68 -3.72 -21.41
CA ASP A 296 10.06 -5.14 -21.32
C ASP A 296 11.07 -5.54 -22.41
N ASP A 297 10.95 -5.00 -23.62
CA ASP A 297 11.88 -5.25 -24.72
C ASP A 297 13.26 -4.59 -24.50
N ILE A 298 13.32 -3.41 -23.86
CA ILE A 298 14.58 -2.77 -23.43
C ILE A 298 15.23 -3.58 -22.29
N LEU A 299 14.44 -4.12 -21.37
CA LEU A 299 14.95 -4.83 -20.19
C LEU A 299 15.46 -6.26 -20.50
N LYS A 300 15.00 -6.89 -21.59
CA LYS A 300 15.34 -8.28 -21.95
C LYS A 300 16.76 -8.50 -22.47
N ASP A 301 17.44 -7.48 -23.01
CA ASP A 301 18.69 -7.71 -23.75
C ASP A 301 19.76 -6.64 -23.44
N ASN A 302 20.83 -7.06 -22.73
CA ASN A 302 21.96 -6.21 -22.35
C ASN A 302 22.83 -5.72 -23.54
N TYR A 303 22.50 -6.08 -24.79
CA TYR A 303 23.39 -5.88 -25.96
C TYR A 303 22.70 -5.38 -27.23
N ARG A 304 21.44 -4.92 -27.19
CA ARG A 304 20.76 -4.42 -28.40
C ARG A 304 20.90 -2.90 -28.55
N ILE A 305 21.43 -2.48 -29.69
CA ILE A 305 21.35 -1.10 -30.18
C ILE A 305 19.93 -0.86 -30.67
N VAL A 306 19.16 -0.02 -29.98
CA VAL A 306 17.83 0.41 -30.43
C VAL A 306 18.02 1.53 -31.46
N MET A 307 17.87 1.19 -32.75
CA MET A 307 17.87 2.19 -33.83
C MET A 307 16.44 2.57 -34.18
N THR A 308 15.98 3.74 -33.73
CA THR A 308 14.70 4.33 -34.15
C THR A 308 14.95 5.44 -35.17
N GLY A 309 14.55 5.21 -36.42
CA GLY A 309 14.60 6.22 -37.48
C GLY A 309 13.61 5.89 -38.59
N ILE A 310 12.89 6.89 -39.07
CA ILE A 310 12.08 6.78 -40.28
C ILE A 310 12.98 7.20 -41.45
N THR A 311 13.59 6.23 -42.13
CA THR A 311 14.22 6.53 -43.42
C THR A 311 13.14 6.51 -44.50
N ASP A 312 12.85 7.67 -45.07
CA ASP A 312 12.09 7.76 -46.32
C ASP A 312 12.90 6.97 -47.38
N LEU A 313 12.44 5.78 -47.79
CA LEU A 313 13.12 4.92 -48.77
C LEU A 313 12.89 5.40 -50.22
N LYS A 314 12.42 6.64 -50.40
CA LYS A 314 11.99 7.22 -51.68
C LYS A 314 13.12 7.36 -52.71
N ASP A 315 14.38 7.28 -52.29
CA ASP A 315 15.56 7.49 -53.14
C ASP A 315 16.20 6.19 -53.67
N LEU A 316 15.56 5.04 -53.47
CA LEU A 316 16.08 3.76 -53.98
C LEU A 316 15.84 3.64 -55.50
N ASN A 317 16.90 3.84 -56.28
CA ASN A 317 16.90 3.62 -57.72
C ASN A 317 16.96 2.12 -58.03
N ILE A 318 15.89 1.57 -58.61
CA ILE A 318 15.67 0.14 -58.90
C ILE A 318 16.75 -0.47 -59.82
N ASN A 319 17.56 0.38 -60.48
CA ASN A 319 18.59 -0.05 -61.44
C ASN A 319 19.97 -0.34 -60.83
N ASN A 320 20.18 -0.13 -59.52
CA ASN A 320 21.45 -0.47 -58.86
C ASN A 320 21.42 -1.92 -58.31
N GLU A 321 22.48 -2.69 -58.58
CA GLU A 321 22.63 -4.06 -58.06
C GLU A 321 22.85 -4.07 -56.53
N ASP A 322 23.41 -2.99 -55.95
CA ASP A 322 23.59 -2.80 -54.52
C ASP A 322 22.91 -1.52 -54.01
N HIS A 323 22.03 -1.67 -53.01
CA HIS A 323 21.34 -0.55 -52.35
C HIS A 323 21.92 -0.32 -50.95
N TYR A 324 22.87 0.62 -50.84
CA TYR A 324 23.34 1.12 -49.54
C TYR A 324 22.78 2.53 -49.28
N LYS A 325 22.11 2.71 -48.14
CA LYS A 325 21.75 4.03 -47.61
C LYS A 325 22.63 4.32 -46.41
N ARG A 326 23.47 5.34 -46.54
CA ARG A 326 24.27 5.85 -45.41
C ARG A 326 23.34 6.65 -44.50
N ILE A 327 23.32 6.29 -43.23
CA ILE A 327 22.61 7.04 -42.19
C ILE A 327 23.69 7.83 -41.46
N ASP A 328 23.64 9.14 -41.58
CA ASP A 328 24.50 10.04 -40.81
C ASP A 328 23.77 10.37 -39.50
N PHE A 329 24.41 10.08 -38.38
CA PHE A 329 23.91 10.43 -37.05
C PHE A 329 24.40 11.83 -36.68
N GLU A 330 23.51 12.71 -36.20
CA GLU A 330 23.87 14.08 -35.80
C GLU A 330 24.89 14.11 -34.65
N SER A 331 24.94 13.06 -33.83
CA SER A 331 25.89 12.88 -32.74
C SER A 331 26.62 11.54 -32.89
N PRO A 332 27.96 11.50 -32.71
CA PRO A 332 28.68 10.23 -32.63
C PRO A 332 28.17 9.43 -31.44
N PHE A 333 28.05 8.11 -31.60
CA PHE A 333 27.80 7.23 -30.47
C PHE A 333 28.92 7.42 -29.45
N GLU A 334 28.57 7.84 -28.24
CA GLU A 334 29.53 7.88 -27.13
C GLU A 334 29.97 6.43 -26.89
N SER A 335 31.28 6.18 -26.98
CA SER A 335 31.81 4.87 -26.62
C SER A 335 31.52 4.63 -25.15
N GLU A 336 30.65 3.67 -24.84
CA GLU A 336 30.83 2.95 -23.61
C GLU A 336 32.19 2.26 -23.74
N ASN A 337 33.09 2.49 -22.80
CA ASN A 337 34.24 1.61 -22.63
C ASN A 337 33.66 0.23 -22.34
N TYR A 338 33.45 -0.57 -23.40
CA TYR A 338 33.07 -1.96 -23.35
C TYR A 338 34.27 -2.73 -22.76
N GLN A 339 34.33 -2.80 -21.43
CA GLN A 339 35.08 -3.79 -20.68
C GLN A 339 34.16 -4.56 -19.77
#